data_AF-A0A4R8W6J8-F1
#
_entry.id   AF-A0A4R8W6J8-F1
#
_cell.length_a   1.000
_cell.length_b   1.000
_cell.length_c   1.000
_cell.angle_alpha   90.00
_cell.angle_beta   90.00
_cell.angle_gamma   90.00
#
_symmetry.space_group_name_H-M   'P 1'
#
loop_
_entity.id
_entity.type
_entity.pdbx_description
1 polymer ?
#
loop_
_entity_poly.entity_id
_entity_poly.type
_entity_poly.pdbx_seq_one_letter_code
_entity_poly.pdbx_strand_id
1 'polypeptide(L)' 'MRARGDQLRLISTLVDECALRPIVGCVVPFLQTTQALQNLKYGGSRGKTVISIP' A
#
# COMPACT_ATOMS: atom_id res chain seq x y z
N MET A 1 -3.13 5.34 -14.06
CA MET A 1 -3.02 6.40 -13.04
C MET A 1 -1.80 7.25 -13.35
N ARG A 2 -1.88 8.59 -13.29
CA ARG A 2 -0.73 9.48 -13.39
C ARG A 2 -0.58 10.21 -12.06
N ALA A 3 0.51 9.93 -11.34
CA ALA A 3 0.79 10.61 -10.10
C ALA A 3 1.31 12.03 -10.37
N ARG A 4 1.00 12.97 -9.48
CA ARG A 4 1.53 14.34 -9.47
C ARG A 4 2.43 14.49 -8.25
N GLY A 5 3.67 14.93 -8.45
CA GLY A 5 4.67 15.02 -7.38
C GLY A 5 4.23 15.91 -6.21
N ASP A 6 3.69 17.09 -6.50
CA ASP A 6 3.23 18.03 -5.46
C ASP A 6 2.10 17.45 -4.62
N GLN A 7 1.18 16.75 -5.27
CA GLN A 7 0.09 16.06 -4.59
C GLN A 7 0.62 14.95 -3.66
N LEU A 8 1.60 14.15 -4.11
CA LEU A 8 2.20 13.12 -3.28
C LEU A 8 2.94 13.72 -2.07
N ARG A 9 3.58 14.88 -2.23
CA ARG A 9 4.24 15.60 -1.14
C ARG A 9 3.25 16.02 -0.07
N LEU A 10 2.10 16.59 -0.46
CA LEU A 10 1.04 16.95 0.49
C LEU A 10 0.49 15.71 1.23
N ILE A 11 0.29 14.61 0.52
CA ILE A 11 -0.16 13.36 1.14
C ILE A 11 0.88 12.84 2.15
N SER A 12 2.18 12.93 1.85
CA SER A 12 3.26 12.54 2.77
C SER A 12 3.19 13.32 4.08
N THR A 13 3.06 14.65 4.00
CA THR A 13 2.95 15.50 5.20
C THR A 13 1.78 15.07 6.10
N LEU A 14 0.62 14.77 5.52
CA LEU A 14 -0.52 14.27 6.29
C LEU A 14 -0.27 12.92 6.95
N VAL A 15 0.54 12.06 6.33
CA VAL A 15 0.95 10.77 6.92
C VAL A 15 1.94 10.99 8.07
N ASP A 16 2.95 11.85 7.86
CA ASP A 16 3.97 12.17 8.84
C ASP A 16 3.37 12.81 10.11
N GLU A 17 2.37 13.68 9.93
CA GLU A 17 1.59 14.31 11.01
C GLU A 17 0.55 13.37 11.66
N CYS A 18 0.46 12.10 11.22
CA CYS A 18 -0.52 11.13 11.68
C CYS A 18 -2.01 11.53 11.45
N ALA A 19 -2.26 12.56 10.63
CA ALA A 19 -3.60 13.00 10.22
C ALA A 19 -4.23 12.02 9.21
N LEU A 20 -3.40 11.40 8.36
CA LEU A 20 -3.75 10.27 7.52
C LEU A 20 -3.01 9.03 8.04
N ARG A 21 -3.74 7.95 8.34
CA ARG A 21 -3.16 6.72 8.90
C ARG A 21 -3.31 5.55 7.93
N PRO A 22 -2.30 5.28 7.08
CA PRO A 22 -2.31 4.10 6.22
C PRO A 22 -2.38 2.81 7.07
N ILE A 23 -3.29 1.91 6.70
CA ILE A 23 -3.39 0.59 7.34
C ILE A 23 -2.68 -0.42 6.42
N VAL A 24 -1.67 -1.09 6.95
CA VAL A 24 -1.04 -2.24 6.28
C VAL A 24 -1.82 -3.50 6.70
N GLY A 25 -2.52 -4.11 5.75
CA GLY A 25 -3.33 -5.30 6.00
C GLY A 25 -2.52 -6.59 5.96
N CYS A 26 -1.51 -6.66 5.11
CA CYS A 26 -0.52 -7.72 5.09
C CYS A 26 0.77 -7.28 4.39
N VAL A 27 1.88 -7.93 4.76
CA VAL A 27 3.18 -7.81 4.08
C VAL A 27 3.54 -9.19 3.55
N VAL A 28 3.89 -9.28 2.27
CA VAL A 28 4.25 -10.55 1.63
C VAL A 28 5.60 -10.41 0.91
N PRO A 29 6.40 -11.48 0.83
CA PRO A 29 7.66 -11.45 0.09
C PRO A 29 7.39 -11.35 -1.42
N PHE A 30 8.33 -10.75 -2.16
CA PHE A 30 8.22 -10.57 -3.60
C PHE A 30 7.87 -11.85 -4.37
N LEU A 31 8.42 -13.00 -3.96
CA LEU A 31 8.14 -14.30 -4.59
C LEU A 31 6.66 -14.71 -4.55
N GLN A 32 5.86 -14.13 -3.65
CA GLN A 32 4.43 -14.42 -3.49
C GLN A 32 3.53 -13.35 -4.14
N THR A 33 4.08 -12.42 -4.93
CA THR A 33 3.31 -11.31 -5.54
C THR A 33 2.11 -11.80 -6.36
N THR A 34 2.26 -12.90 -7.12
CA THR A 34 1.18 -13.46 -7.94
C THR A 34 0.01 -13.95 -7.09
N GLN A 35 0.29 -14.67 -6.00
CA GLN A 35 -0.71 -15.14 -5.04
C GLN A 35 -1.38 -13.96 -4.31
N ALA A 36 -0.59 -12.95 -3.93
CA ALA A 36 -1.10 -11.74 -3.29
C ALA A 36 -2.08 -10.98 -4.21
N LEU A 37 -1.78 -10.88 -5.51
CA LEU A 37 -2.67 -10.28 -6.50
C LEU A 37 -3.94 -11.10 -6.71
N GLN A 38 -3.87 -12.44 -6.69
CA GLN A 38 -5.05 -13.30 -6.74
C GLN A 38 -5.97 -13.08 -5.54
N ASN A 39 -5.40 -13.02 -4.32
CA ASN A 39 -6.16 -12.75 -3.10
C ASN A 39 -6.83 -11.38 -3.11
N LEU A 40 -6.17 -10.37 -3.70
CA LEU A 40 -6.73 -9.02 -3.83
C LEU A 40 -8.02 -8.97 -4.66
N LYS A 41 -8.15 -9.86 -5.67
CA LYS A 41 -9.37 -9.94 -6.50
C LYS A 41 -10.61 -10.37 -5.72
N TYR A 42 -10.44 -11.12 -4.63
CA TYR A 42 -11.55 -11.64 -3.82
C TYR A 42 -11.89 -10.73 -2.63
N GLY A 43 -11.43 -9.47 -2.64
CA GLY A 43 -11.64 -8.51 -1.56
C GLY A 43 -10.40 -8.24 -0.71
N GLY A 44 -9.33 -9.04 -0.87
CA GLY A 44 -8.04 -8.80 -0.23
C GLY A 44 -8.08 -8.75 1.30
N SER A 45 -7.06 -8.15 1.90
CA SER A 45 -7.02 -7.83 3.33
C SER A 45 -7.53 -6.40 3.58
N ARG A 46 -8.00 -6.11 4.80
CA ARG A 46 -8.35 -4.74 5.19
C ARG A 46 -7.09 -3.88 5.18
N GLY A 47 -7.05 -2.90 4.28
CA GLY A 47 -5.92 -1.97 4.14
C GLY A 47 -5.10 -2.26 2.90
N LYS A 48 -3.78 -2.02 2.98
CA LYS A 48 -2.85 -2.18 1.87
C LYS A 48 -2.13 -3.52 1.98
N THR A 49 -2.04 -4.24 0.86
CA THR A 49 -1.09 -5.36 0.70
C THR A 49 0.25 -4.77 0.24
N VAL A 50 1.29 -4.97 1.04
CA VAL A 50 2.65 -4.46 0.78
C VAL A 50 3.52 -5.62 0.34
N ILE A 51 4.20 -5.45 -0.80
CA ILE A 51 5.24 -6.38 -1.23
C ILE A 51 6.55 -5.90 -0.63
N SER A 52 7.26 -6.77 0.08
CA SER A 52 8.58 -6.49 0.64
C SER A 52 9.67 -7.18 -0.18
N ILE A 53 10.74 -6.44 -0.40
CA ILE A 53 12.01 -6.90 -0.95
C ILE A 53 13.01 -6.82 0.23
N PRO A 54 13.85 -7.85 0.46
CA PRO A 54 14.91 -7.77 1.45
C PRO A 54 15.91 -6.64 1.18
#